data_AF-A0A0R2C4I1-F1
#
_entry.id   AF-A0A0R2C4I1-F1
#
_cell.length_a   1.000
_cell.length_b   1.000
_cell.length_c   1.000
_cell.angle_alpha   90.00
_cell.angle_beta   90.00
_cell.angle_gamma   90.00
#
_symmetry.space_group_name_H-M   'P 1'
#
loop_
_entity.id
_entity.type
_entity.pdbx_description
1 polymer ?
#
loop_
_entity_poly.entity_id
_entity_poly.type
_entity_poly.pdbx_seq_one_letter_code
_entity_poly.pdbx_strand_id
1 'polypeptide(L)'
;MELNKFKDGRKKIMAASKLAAIISRLESMITAGDGESRRFEKNGQQVAMVNYDSESKTFKLNENKNQQVFEFDDVDLVAMEIYDLLAD
;
A
#
# COMPACT_ATOMS: atom_id res chain seq x y z
N MET A 1 7.22 44.89 -7.11
CA MET A 1 8.11 43.73 -7.21
C MET A 1 7.22 42.50 -7.08
N GLU A 2 7.00 41.80 -8.20
CA GLU A 2 6.15 40.61 -8.27
C GLU A 2 6.72 39.50 -7.38
N LEU A 3 5.87 38.84 -6.59
CA LEU A 3 6.17 37.53 -6.05
C LEU A 3 4.89 36.68 -6.01
N ASN A 4 5.01 35.53 -6.68
CA ASN A 4 4.23 34.31 -6.53
C ASN A 4 2.97 34.14 -7.39
N LYS A 5 3.26 34.08 -8.69
CA LYS A 5 2.78 33.04 -9.61
C LYS A 5 2.87 31.63 -9.00
N PHE A 6 1.93 31.23 -8.15
CA PHE A 6 1.62 29.81 -7.87
C PHE A 6 0.10 29.63 -7.68
N LYS A 7 -0.69 30.35 -8.48
CA LYS A 7 -2.04 29.94 -8.81
C LYS A 7 -1.93 29.04 -10.03
N ASP A 8 -1.83 27.74 -9.81
CA ASP A 8 -2.28 26.64 -10.68
C ASP A 8 -1.41 25.40 -10.43
N GLY A 9 -2.00 24.35 -9.88
CA GLY A 9 -1.28 23.12 -9.48
C GLY A 9 -2.07 22.25 -8.51
N ARG A 10 -2.98 22.85 -7.73
CA ARG A 10 -3.90 22.12 -6.84
C ARG A 10 -5.08 21.45 -7.58
N LYS A 11 -5.01 21.37 -8.92
CA LYS A 11 -6.10 20.92 -9.80
C LYS A 11 -5.70 19.74 -10.69
N LYS A 12 -4.90 18.78 -10.19
CA LYS A 12 -4.77 17.44 -10.81
C LYS A 12 -4.19 16.34 -9.89
N ILE A 13 -4.55 16.29 -8.60
CA ILE A 13 -4.24 15.12 -7.74
C ILE A 13 -5.52 14.29 -7.49
N MET A 14 -6.40 14.18 -8.49
CA MET A 14 -7.64 13.39 -8.40
C MET A 14 -7.49 11.98 -9.00
N ALA A 15 -6.27 11.60 -9.40
CA ALA A 15 -5.94 10.24 -9.83
C ALA A 15 -4.48 9.90 -9.48
N ALA A 16 -4.11 10.00 -8.20
CA ALA A 16 -2.88 9.33 -7.76
C ALA A 16 -3.07 7.83 -8.02
N SER A 17 -2.12 7.19 -8.71
CA SER A 17 -2.19 5.76 -9.01
C SER A 17 -2.40 4.99 -7.70
N LYS A 18 -3.49 4.23 -7.60
CA LYS A 18 -3.77 3.40 -6.41
C LYS A 18 -2.63 2.42 -6.17
N LEU A 19 -2.10 1.82 -7.24
CA LEU A 19 -0.95 0.93 -7.16
C LEU A 19 0.30 1.66 -6.63
N ALA A 20 0.58 2.88 -7.12
CA ALA A 20 1.70 3.67 -6.60
C ALA A 20 1.52 4.03 -5.10
N ALA A 21 0.29 4.30 -4.67
CA ALA A 21 -0.02 4.55 -3.26
C ALA A 21 0.16 3.29 -2.40
N ILE A 22 -0.17 2.11 -2.92
CA ILE A 22 0.07 0.82 -2.26
C ILE A 22 1.58 0.57 -2.13
N ILE A 23 2.34 0.67 -3.23
CA ILE A 23 3.80 0.48 -3.25
C ILE A 23 4.48 1.41 -2.25
N SER A 24 4.17 2.72 -2.29
CA SER A 24 4.76 3.69 -1.36
C SER A 24 4.49 3.34 0.11
N ARG A 25 3.31 2.78 0.40
CA ARG A 25 2.95 2.34 1.75
C ARG A 25 3.74 1.09 2.17
N LEU A 26 3.99 0.16 1.26
CA LEU A 26 4.80 -1.04 1.50
C LEU A 26 6.29 -0.69 1.67
N GLU A 27 6.85 0.18 0.83
CA GLU A 27 8.23 0.67 0.96
C GLU A 27 8.47 1.37 2.31
N SER A 28 7.45 2.09 2.81
CA SER A 28 7.51 2.69 4.14
C SER A 28 7.62 1.65 5.27
N MET A 29 7.09 0.43 5.07
CA MET A 29 7.23 -0.67 6.03
C MET A 29 8.66 -1.19 6.05
N ILE A 30 9.28 -1.37 4.88
CA ILE A 30 10.69 -1.79 4.76
C ILE A 30 11.59 -0.81 5.53
N THR A 31 11.33 0.49 5.37
CA THR A 31 12.12 1.55 6.01
C THR A 31 11.92 1.60 7.53
N ALA A 32 10.71 1.26 8.00
CA ALA A 32 10.39 1.24 9.42
C ALA A 32 10.92 -0.01 10.14
N GLY A 33 11.10 -1.13 9.41
CA GLY A 33 11.57 -2.40 9.95
C GLY A 33 10.45 -3.25 10.55
N ASP A 34 10.83 -4.15 11.47
CA ASP A 34 9.91 -5.13 12.05
C ASP A 34 8.84 -4.52 12.94
N GLY A 35 7.68 -5.20 13.00
CA GLY A 35 6.59 -4.89 13.92
C GLY A 35 5.54 -3.92 13.37
N GLU A 36 5.75 -3.37 12.18
CA GLU A 36 4.76 -2.53 11.51
C GLU A 36 3.78 -3.38 10.69
N SER A 37 2.49 -3.25 11.01
CA SER A 37 1.40 -3.81 10.22
C SER A 37 0.67 -2.70 9.44
N ARG A 38 0.16 -3.03 8.24
CA ARG A 38 -0.69 -2.15 7.44
C ARG A 38 -2.01 -2.83 7.12
N ARG A 39 -3.09 -2.17 7.52
CA ARG A 39 -4.47 -2.56 7.21
C ARG A 39 -4.92 -1.95 5.89
N PHE A 40 -5.53 -2.76 5.03
CA PHE A 40 -6.18 -2.33 3.80
C PHE A 40 -7.69 -2.57 3.90
N GLU A 41 -8.47 -1.56 3.55
CA GLU A 41 -9.92 -1.54 3.71
C GLU A 41 -10.62 -1.20 2.40
N LYS A 42 -11.77 -1.85 2.18
CA LYS A 42 -12.73 -1.51 1.13
C LYS A 42 -14.09 -1.31 1.77
N ASN A 43 -14.75 -0.18 1.49
CA ASN A 43 -16.07 0.15 2.04
C ASN A 43 -16.15 0.06 3.57
N GLY A 44 -15.07 0.43 4.28
CA GLY A 44 -14.97 0.36 5.74
C GLY A 44 -14.75 -1.04 6.32
N GLN A 45 -14.64 -2.07 5.47
CA GLN A 45 -14.32 -3.43 5.87
C GLN A 45 -12.85 -3.74 5.57
N GLN A 46 -12.16 -4.32 6.55
CA GLN A 46 -10.80 -4.83 6.33
C GLN A 46 -10.84 -5.98 5.32
N VAL A 47 -10.11 -5.82 4.22
CA VAL A 47 -9.93 -6.87 3.20
C VAL A 47 -8.60 -7.60 3.39
N ALA A 48 -7.57 -6.89 3.88
CA ALA A 48 -6.26 -7.49 4.13
C ALA A 48 -5.46 -6.80 5.24
N MET A 49 -4.51 -7.55 5.80
CA MET A 49 -3.45 -7.06 6.69
C MET A 49 -2.08 -7.51 6.18
N VAL A 50 -1.14 -6.58 6.07
CA VAL A 50 0.25 -6.86 5.68
C VAL A 50 1.17 -6.65 6.86
N ASN A 51 2.10 -7.58 7.05
CA ASN A 51 3.23 -7.45 7.96
C ASN A 51 4.52 -7.58 7.14
N TYR A 52 5.56 -6.83 7.49
CA TYR A 52 6.88 -7.01 6.91
C TYR A 52 7.78 -7.73 7.92
N ASP A 53 8.51 -8.74 7.45
CA ASP A 53 9.54 -9.46 8.19
C ASP A 53 10.89 -9.07 7.59
N SER A 54 11.72 -8.40 8.39
CA SER A 54 13.01 -7.87 7.96
C SER A 54 14.11 -8.94 7.92
N GLU A 55 13.94 -10.05 8.63
CA GLU A 55 14.88 -11.17 8.63
C GLU A 55 14.77 -11.94 7.32
N SER A 56 13.55 -12.32 6.93
CA SER A 56 13.28 -12.98 5.64
C SER A 56 13.21 -12.00 4.47
N LYS A 57 13.04 -10.70 4.73
CA LYS A 57 12.75 -9.65 3.74
C LYS A 57 11.48 -9.94 2.94
N THR A 58 10.46 -10.47 3.61
CA THR A 58 9.19 -10.84 2.98
C THR A 58 8.02 -10.04 3.55
N PHE A 59 6.98 -9.89 2.73
CA PHE A 59 5.68 -9.38 3.11
C PHE A 59 4.73 -10.55 3.35
N LYS A 60 4.14 -10.60 4.54
CA LYS A 60 3.08 -11.55 4.87
C LYS A 60 1.72 -10.86 4.73
N LEU A 61 0.95 -11.26 3.73
CA LEU A 61 -0.41 -10.77 3.46
C LEU A 61 -1.44 -11.76 4.02
N ASN A 62 -2.32 -11.27 4.88
CA ASN A 62 -3.46 -12.03 5.41
C ASN A 62 -4.74 -11.52 4.76
N GLU A 63 -5.33 -12.30 3.87
CA GLU A 63 -6.60 -12.01 3.18
C GLU A 63 -7.79 -12.38 4.08
N ASN A 64 -8.69 -11.43 4.33
CA ASN A 64 -9.77 -11.65 5.29
C ASN A 64 -10.93 -12.49 4.73
N LYS A 65 -11.22 -12.41 3.43
CA LYS A 65 -12.40 -13.06 2.83
C LYS A 65 -12.30 -14.59 2.87
N ASN A 66 -11.16 -15.12 2.44
CA ASN A 66 -10.92 -16.56 2.36
C ASN A 66 -10.03 -17.10 3.49
N GLN A 67 -9.61 -16.24 4.43
CA GLN A 67 -8.66 -16.57 5.51
C GLN A 67 -7.33 -17.14 4.95
N GLN A 68 -6.93 -16.68 3.77
CA GLN A 68 -5.68 -17.09 3.13
C GLN A 68 -4.52 -16.24 3.62
N VAL A 69 -3.34 -16.86 3.64
CA VAL A 69 -2.09 -16.20 4.00
C VAL A 69 -1.12 -16.43 2.86
N PHE A 70 -0.55 -15.34 2.36
CA PHE A 70 0.44 -15.34 1.30
C PHE A 70 1.72 -14.68 1.80
N GLU A 71 2.84 -15.08 1.21
CA GLU A 71 4.15 -14.51 1.50
C GLU A 71 4.82 -14.13 0.18
N PHE A 72 5.39 -12.93 0.14
CA PHE A 72 5.99 -12.36 -1.06
C PHE A 72 7.36 -11.76 -0.71
N ASP A 73 8.36 -12.06 -1.53
CA ASP A 73 9.70 -11.44 -1.50
C ASP A 73 9.82 -10.25 -2.46
N ASP A 74 8.80 -10.01 -3.29
CA ASP A 74 8.72 -8.91 -4.25
C ASP A 74 7.59 -7.93 -3.91
N VAL A 75 7.94 -6.65 -3.76
CA VAL A 75 7.02 -5.56 -3.44
C VAL A 75 5.96 -5.34 -4.52
N ASP A 76 6.30 -5.56 -5.78
CA ASP A 76 5.37 -5.38 -6.90
C ASP A 76 4.30 -6.47 -6.90
N LEU A 77 4.66 -7.71 -6.57
CA LEU A 77 3.72 -8.83 -6.49
C LEU A 77 2.69 -8.64 -5.37
N VAL A 78 3.14 -8.32 -4.15
CA VAL A 78 2.21 -8.05 -3.05
C VAL A 78 1.36 -6.80 -3.30
N ALA A 79 1.90 -5.80 -4.00
CA ALA A 79 1.13 -4.61 -4.37
C ALA A 79 0.02 -4.91 -5.38
N MET A 80 0.27 -5.77 -6.36
CA MET A 80 -0.75 -6.24 -7.31
C MET A 80 -1.85 -7.02 -6.59
N GLU A 81 -1.49 -7.95 -5.70
CA GLU A 81 -2.47 -8.73 -4.92
C GLU A 81 -3.37 -7.82 -4.07
N ILE A 82 -2.79 -6.83 -3.38
CA ILE A 82 -3.57 -5.85 -2.60
C ILE A 82 -4.46 -5.00 -3.52
N TYR A 83 -3.98 -4.62 -4.70
CA TYR A 83 -4.76 -3.84 -5.66
C TYR A 83 -6.00 -4.62 -6.11
N ASP A 84 -5.84 -5.91 -6.43
CA ASP A 84 -6.93 -6.78 -6.86
C ASP A 84 -7.97 -6.95 -5.74
N LEU A 85 -7.53 -7.20 -4.49
CA LEU A 85 -8.41 -7.27 -3.32
C LEU A 85 -9.20 -5.97 -3.04
N LEU A 86 -8.66 -4.81 -3.44
CA LEU A 86 -9.35 -3.52 -3.31
C LEU A 86 -10.22 -3.19 -4.52
N ALA A 87 -9.93 -3.76 -5.69
CA ALA A 87 -10.69 -3.57 -6.92
C ALA A 87 -11.99 -4.40 -6.91
N ASP A 88 -11.97 -5.61 -6.35
CA ASP A 88 -13.08 -6.58 -6.22
C ASP A 88 -14.20 -6.18 -5.28
#